data_AF-A0A957PDE2-F1
#
_entry.id   AF-A0A957PDE2-F1
#
_cell.length_a   1.000
_cell.length_b   1.000
_cell.length_c   1.000
_cell.angle_alpha   90.00
_cell.angle_beta   90.00
_cell.angle_gamma   90.00
#
_symmetry.space_group_name_H-M   'P 1'
#
loop_
_entity.id
_entity.type
_entity.pdbx_description
1 polymer ?
#
loop_
_entity_poly.entity_id
_entity_poly.type
_entity_poly.pdbx_seq_one_letter_code
_entity_poly.pdbx_strand_id
1 'polypeptide(L)'
;MKQRLFTIIFVIALTLIPLAAQASSDAENACWGQATAVFAQTGEMGEHASQQPTPRMGLHNLAVALYDAGIIEDDSMAALGAFVADALGLSIAACGS
;
A
#
# COMPACT_ATOMS: atom_id res chain seq x y z
N MET A 1 9.16 -46.26 11.15
CA MET A 1 9.04 -45.60 9.83
C MET A 1 8.06 -44.42 9.83
N LYS A 2 6.83 -44.57 10.33
CA LYS A 2 5.80 -43.50 10.36
C LYS A 2 6.25 -42.19 11.04
N GLN A 3 7.00 -42.26 12.14
CA GLN A 3 7.48 -41.07 12.85
C GLN A 3 8.51 -40.24 12.06
N ARG A 4 9.38 -40.90 11.28
CA ARG A 4 10.35 -40.21 10.42
C ARG A 4 9.67 -39.56 9.21
N LEU A 5 8.57 -40.13 8.74
CA LEU A 5 7.76 -39.57 7.67
C LEU A 5 7.06 -38.28 8.10
N PHE A 6 6.52 -38.24 9.34
CA PHE A 6 5.90 -37.03 9.89
C PHE A 6 6.90 -35.87 10.06
N THR A 7 8.13 -36.15 10.48
CA THR A 7 9.17 -35.10 10.60
C THR A 7 9.55 -34.51 9.25
N ILE A 8 9.64 -35.32 8.19
CA ILE A 8 9.96 -34.85 6.84
C ILE A 8 8.84 -33.97 6.29
N ILE A 9 7.58 -34.36 6.48
CA ILE A 9 6.42 -33.57 6.04
C ILE A 9 6.35 -32.22 6.77
N PHE A 10 6.66 -32.20 8.07
CA PHE A 10 6.67 -30.96 8.85
C PHE A 10 7.78 -29.99 8.40
N VAL A 11 8.97 -30.50 8.06
CA VAL A 11 10.08 -29.67 7.55
C VAL A 11 9.75 -29.12 6.16
N ILE A 12 9.12 -29.89 5.28
CA ILE A 12 8.70 -29.43 3.95
C ILE A 12 7.62 -28.34 4.06
N ALA A 13 6.67 -28.49 4.99
CA ALA A 13 5.65 -27.48 5.23
C ALA A 13 6.22 -26.14 5.72
N LEU A 14 7.32 -26.14 6.51
CA LEU A 14 8.00 -24.92 6.93
C LEU A 14 8.73 -24.20 5.78
N THR A 15 9.08 -24.89 4.68
CA THR A 15 9.74 -24.25 3.52
C THR A 15 8.77 -23.57 2.56
N LEU A 16 7.46 -23.76 2.74
CA LEU A 16 6.40 -23.16 1.92
C LEU A 16 5.81 -21.90 2.56
N ILE A 17 6.53 -21.24 3.46
CA ILE A 17 6.12 -19.92 3.96
C ILE A 17 6.15 -18.99 2.74
N PRO A 18 5.02 -18.37 2.35
CA PRO A 18 5.02 -17.36 1.30
C PRO A 18 6.02 -16.29 1.74
N LEU A 19 7.05 -16.03 0.93
CA LEU A 19 7.88 -14.86 1.11
C LEU A 19 6.92 -13.67 1.11
N ALA A 20 6.70 -13.10 2.29
CA ALA A 20 6.00 -11.83 2.41
C ALA A 20 6.72 -10.88 1.44
N ALA A 21 5.97 -10.34 0.47
CA ALA A 21 6.47 -9.34 -0.45
C ALA A 21 7.13 -8.24 0.39
N GLN A 22 8.46 -8.19 0.35
CA GLN A 22 9.20 -7.15 1.05
C GLN A 22 8.95 -5.88 0.25
N ALA A 23 8.30 -4.90 0.89
CA ALA A 23 8.28 -3.54 0.37
C ALA A 23 9.73 -3.14 0.05
N SER A 24 9.95 -2.56 -1.13
CA SER A 24 11.30 -2.19 -1.57
C SER A 24 11.99 -1.34 -0.50
N SER A 25 13.30 -1.47 -0.41
CA SER A 25 14.16 -0.76 0.54
C SER A 25 14.13 0.78 0.39
N ASP A 26 13.35 1.32 -0.55
CA ASP A 26 13.02 2.74 -0.62
C ASP A 26 12.04 3.17 0.47
N ALA A 27 11.73 2.31 1.44
CA ALA A 27 11.06 2.67 2.69
C ALA A 27 11.76 3.86 3.41
N GLU A 28 13.07 4.03 3.21
CA GLU A 28 13.82 5.19 3.73
C GLU A 28 13.62 6.48 2.92
N ASN A 29 13.07 6.42 1.70
CA ASN A 29 12.75 7.57 0.85
C ASN A 29 11.24 7.81 0.66
N ALA A 30 10.38 6.93 1.18
CA ALA A 30 8.92 7.09 1.15
C ALA A 30 8.46 8.21 2.10
N CYS A 31 8.68 9.47 1.71
CA CYS A 31 8.37 10.67 2.50
C CYS A 31 6.95 10.66 3.07
N TRP A 32 5.97 10.21 2.28
CA TRP A 32 4.58 10.08 2.72
C TRP A 32 4.37 8.99 3.75
N GLY A 33 5.03 7.84 3.57
CA GLY A 33 4.94 6.72 4.51
C GLY A 33 5.53 7.07 5.88
N GLN A 34 6.67 7.79 5.90
CA GLN A 34 7.32 8.21 7.14
C GLN A 34 6.50 9.26 7.89
N ALA A 35 6.03 10.30 7.19
CA ALA A 35 5.19 11.32 7.81
C ALA A 35 3.91 10.71 8.41
N THR A 36 3.23 9.86 7.64
CA THR A 36 2.00 9.18 8.09
C THR A 36 2.27 8.24 9.26
N ALA A 37 3.42 7.55 9.29
CA ALA A 37 3.80 6.68 10.40
C ALA A 37 3.97 7.45 11.72
N VAL A 38 4.54 8.65 11.70
CA VAL A 38 4.67 9.51 12.90
C VAL A 38 3.30 9.93 13.42
N PHE A 39 2.41 10.37 12.54
CA PHE A 39 1.04 10.72 12.93
C PHE A 39 0.26 9.51 13.47
N ALA A 40 0.49 8.32 12.90
CA ALA A 40 -0.10 7.08 13.39
C ALA A 40 0.40 6.70 14.79
N GLN A 41 1.68 6.89 15.08
CA GLN A 41 2.27 6.59 16.39
C GLN A 41 1.88 7.58 17.48
N THR A 42 1.66 8.85 17.11
CA THR A 42 1.26 9.90 18.05
C THR A 42 -0.25 9.90 18.35
N GLY A 43 -1.04 9.13 17.61
CA GLY A 43 -2.50 9.10 17.75
C GLY A 43 -3.20 10.33 17.15
N GLU A 44 -2.46 11.19 16.46
CA GLU A 44 -2.93 12.45 15.87
C GLU A 44 -3.50 12.28 14.45
N MET A 45 -3.75 11.04 14.01
CA MET A 45 -4.39 10.74 12.71
C MET A 45 -5.85 11.22 12.61
N GLY A 46 -6.47 11.55 13.75
CA GLY A 46 -7.88 11.88 13.85
C GLY A 46 -8.81 10.68 13.68
N GLU A 47 -10.09 10.96 13.45
CA GLU A 47 -11.14 9.95 13.35
C GLU A 47 -10.99 9.07 12.10
N HIS A 48 -11.07 7.75 12.26
CA HIS A 48 -10.86 6.80 11.16
C HIS A 48 -11.95 6.98 10.09
N ALA A 49 -11.58 6.91 8.81
CA ALA A 49 -12.52 7.20 7.71
C ALA A 49 -13.78 6.31 7.72
N SER A 50 -13.70 5.09 8.27
CA SER A 50 -14.82 4.17 8.44
C SER A 50 -15.84 4.58 9.51
N GLN A 51 -15.50 5.53 10.38
CA GLN A 51 -16.36 6.03 11.44
C GLN A 51 -17.13 7.29 11.03
N GLN A 52 -16.91 7.79 9.81
CA GLN A 52 -17.63 8.93 9.26
C GLN A 52 -19.01 8.49 8.72
N PRO A 53 -20.07 9.32 8.84
CA PRO A 53 -21.40 9.00 8.29
C PRO A 53 -21.40 8.72 6.78
N THR A 54 -20.45 9.35 6.06
CA THR A 54 -20.14 9.09 4.66
C THR A 54 -18.65 8.73 4.55
N PRO A 55 -18.28 7.45 4.66
CA PRO A 55 -16.89 7.04 4.58
C PRO A 55 -16.25 7.51 3.28
N ARG A 56 -15.06 8.11 3.39
CA ARG A 56 -14.30 8.59 2.23
C ARG A 56 -13.87 7.39 1.39
N MET A 57 -13.91 7.53 0.06
CA MET A 57 -13.38 6.52 -0.84
C MET A 57 -11.87 6.36 -0.61
N GLY A 58 -11.40 5.11 -0.45
CA GLY A 58 -9.98 4.82 -0.36
C GLY A 58 -9.25 5.07 -1.68
N LEU A 59 -7.95 5.37 -1.62
CA LEU A 59 -7.17 5.76 -2.81
C LEU A 59 -7.19 4.71 -3.93
N HIS A 60 -7.10 3.42 -3.59
CA HIS A 60 -7.16 2.38 -4.62
C HIS A 60 -8.53 2.32 -5.31
N ASN A 61 -9.63 2.43 -4.56
CA ASN A 61 -10.97 2.46 -5.15
C ASN A 61 -11.18 3.72 -6.01
N LEU A 62 -10.53 4.83 -5.65
CA LEU A 62 -10.50 6.03 -6.48
C LEU A 62 -9.75 5.79 -7.79
N ALA A 63 -8.60 5.11 -7.76
CA ALA A 63 -7.85 4.75 -8.97
C ALA A 63 -8.71 3.89 -9.92
N VAL A 64 -9.37 2.86 -9.39
CA VAL A 64 -10.29 2.02 -10.18
C VAL A 64 -11.41 2.86 -10.81
N ALA A 65 -12.06 3.74 -10.03
CA ALA A 65 -13.14 4.57 -10.55
C ALA A 65 -12.69 5.54 -11.66
N LEU A 66 -11.47 6.09 -11.55
CA LEU A 66 -10.90 6.98 -12.57
C LEU A 66 -10.49 6.21 -13.83
N TYR A 67 -9.98 4.99 -13.68
CA TYR A 67 -9.66 4.11 -14.79
C TYR A 67 -10.92 3.68 -15.54
N ASP A 68 -11.97 3.25 -14.83
CA ASP A 68 -13.27 2.89 -15.40
C ASP A 68 -13.93 4.07 -16.15
N ALA A 69 -13.66 5.30 -15.70
CA ALA A 69 -14.09 6.53 -16.37
C ALA A 69 -13.22 6.92 -17.58
N GLY A 70 -12.11 6.21 -17.84
CA GLY A 70 -11.16 6.52 -18.91
C GLY A 70 -10.32 7.77 -18.67
N ILE A 71 -10.19 8.20 -17.40
CA ILE A 71 -9.46 9.42 -17.02
C ILE A 71 -7.96 9.14 -16.83
N ILE A 72 -7.62 7.98 -16.27
CA ILE A 72 -6.23 7.52 -16.11
C ILE A 72 -6.01 6.24 -16.93
N GLU A 73 -4.75 5.98 -17.29
CA GLU A 73 -4.40 4.90 -18.23
C GLU A 73 -4.51 3.49 -17.63
N ASP A 74 -4.36 3.35 -16.32
CA ASP A 74 -4.54 2.11 -15.56
C ASP A 74 -5.01 2.39 -14.12
N ASP A 75 -5.41 1.36 -13.38
CA ASP A 75 -5.89 1.45 -11.99
C ASP A 75 -4.76 1.45 -10.93
N SER A 76 -3.51 1.68 -11.36
CA SER A 76 -2.37 1.68 -10.47
C SER A 76 -2.31 2.94 -9.60
N MET A 77 -1.71 2.79 -8.42
CA MET A 77 -1.42 3.92 -7.54
C MET A 77 -0.43 4.92 -8.16
N ALA A 78 0.42 4.46 -9.10
CA ALA A 78 1.34 5.32 -9.82
C ALA A 78 0.61 6.25 -10.80
N ALA A 79 -0.34 5.71 -11.58
CA ALA A 79 -1.18 6.49 -12.48
C ALA A 79 -2.05 7.50 -11.70
N LEU A 80 -2.65 7.07 -10.58
CA LEU A 80 -3.37 7.98 -9.69
C LEU A 80 -2.45 9.09 -9.14
N GLY A 81 -1.25 8.74 -8.70
CA GLY A 81 -0.27 9.70 -8.17
C GLY A 81 0.12 10.76 -9.20
N ALA A 82 0.42 10.34 -10.43
CA ALA A 82 0.70 11.23 -11.55
C ALA A 82 -0.46 12.20 -11.84
N PHE A 83 -1.69 11.67 -11.90
CA PHE A 83 -2.90 12.47 -12.12
C PHE A 83 -3.11 13.53 -11.02
N VAL A 84 -3.01 13.15 -9.75
CA VAL A 84 -3.20 14.07 -8.62
C VAL A 84 -2.12 15.14 -8.58
N ALA A 85 -0.87 14.77 -8.86
CA ALA A 85 0.23 15.72 -8.86
C ALA A 85 0.09 16.76 -9.97
N ASP A 86 -0.31 16.34 -11.18
CA ASP A 86 -0.63 17.25 -12.28
C ASP A 86 -1.77 18.20 -11.90
N ALA A 87 -2.89 17.65 -11.39
CA ALA A 87 -4.06 18.44 -11.01
C ALA A 87 -3.79 19.47 -9.90
N LEU A 88 -2.85 19.19 -8.99
CA LEU A 88 -2.48 20.06 -7.88
C LEU A 88 -1.25 20.94 -8.18
N GLY A 89 -0.65 20.84 -9.37
CA GLY A 89 0.58 21.54 -9.72
C GLY A 89 1.76 21.15 -8.81
N LEU A 90 1.74 19.93 -8.27
CA LEU A 90 2.78 19.41 -7.41
C LEU A 90 3.86 18.76 -8.28
N SER A 91 5.11 19.10 -8.01
CA SER A 91 6.22 18.32 -8.56
C SER A 91 6.33 17.00 -7.82
N ILE A 92 6.11 15.86 -8.50
CA ILE A 92 6.35 14.52 -7.92
C ILE A 92 7.81 14.35 -7.50
N ALA A 93 8.74 15.12 -8.08
CA ALA A 93 10.13 15.14 -7.64
C ALA A 93 10.29 15.55 -6.17
N ALA A 94 9.32 16.26 -5.58
CA ALA A 94 9.32 16.61 -4.16
C ALA A 94 9.02 15.43 -3.23
N CYS A 95 8.52 14.30 -3.76
CA CYS A 95 8.18 13.12 -2.98
C CYS A 95 9.06 11.90 -3.27
N GLY A 96 10.10 12.07 -4.09
CA GLY A 96 11.18 11.11 -4.29
C GLY A 96 10.91 10.06 -5.36
N SER A 97 11.97 9.80 -6.14
CA SER A 97 12.20 8.62 -6.99
C SER A 97 12.28 7.33 -6.19
#